data_AF-A0A397FRN8-F1
#
_entry.id   AF-A0A397FRN8-F1
#
_cell.length_a   1.000
_cell.length_b   1.000
_cell.length_c   1.000
_cell.angle_alpha   90.00
_cell.angle_beta   90.00
_cell.angle_gamma   90.00
#
_symmetry.space_group_name_H-M   'P 1'
#
loop_
_entity.id
_entity.type
_entity.pdbx_description
1 polymer ?
#
loop_
_entity_poly.entity_id
_entity_poly.type
_entity_poly.pdbx_seq_one_letter_code
_entity_poly.pdbx_strand_id
1 'polypeptide(L)'
;MTKKEKRDIFFEVSVKRKSNGSIQNLKTYQEIEIEWQGNEGIPSRQNEVIYFMDPQSIAEEQGYFDYRFALKFLKLKKGWFKDKVVDYQLEPIQDEESIKITTAWGYKVSSSHQIRWRNVALTTFIFILLLLVAFFSLFLMKKKKKNSNININSFRN
;
A
#
# COMPACT_ATOMS: atom_id res chain seq x y z
N MET A 1 29.81 -8.23 -4.49
CA MET A 1 28.55 -8.97 -4.65
C MET A 1 27.43 -7.95 -4.61
N THR A 2 26.72 -7.73 -5.73
CA THR A 2 25.57 -6.82 -5.75
C THR A 2 24.35 -7.51 -5.18
N LYS A 3 23.65 -6.85 -4.26
CA LYS A 3 22.46 -7.41 -3.59
C LYS A 3 21.23 -6.73 -4.17
N LYS A 4 20.31 -7.52 -4.73
CA LYS A 4 19.00 -7.02 -5.18
C LYS A 4 18.00 -7.07 -4.03
N GLU A 5 17.19 -6.03 -3.91
CA GLU A 5 16.18 -5.91 -2.85
C GLU A 5 14.96 -5.16 -3.39
N LYS A 6 13.77 -5.66 -3.08
CA LYS A 6 12.52 -4.98 -3.40
C LYS A 6 12.22 -3.90 -2.37
N ARG A 7 11.81 -2.73 -2.87
CA ARG A 7 11.48 -1.56 -2.05
C ARG A 7 10.18 -0.92 -2.51
N ASP A 8 9.26 -0.72 -1.57
CA ASP A 8 8.13 0.16 -1.79
C ASP A 8 8.62 1.61 -1.80
N ILE A 9 8.43 2.29 -2.93
CA ILE A 9 8.77 3.69 -3.12
C ILE A 9 7.46 4.48 -3.24
N PHE A 10 7.35 5.53 -2.44
CA PHE A 10 6.23 6.45 -2.49
C PHE A 10 6.52 7.56 -3.49
N PHE A 11 5.61 7.73 -4.43
CA PHE A 11 5.63 8.83 -5.39
C PHE A 11 4.42 9.73 -5.17
N GLU A 12 4.67 11.04 -5.18
CA GLU A 12 3.66 12.08 -5.15
C GLU A 12 3.91 13.05 -6.30
N VAL A 13 2.86 13.36 -7.06
CA VAL A 13 2.93 14.24 -8.22
C VAL A 13 1.78 15.24 -8.21
N SER A 14 2.07 16.48 -8.59
CA SER A 14 1.04 17.50 -8.81
C SER A 14 0.78 17.64 -10.31
N VAL A 15 -0.44 17.30 -10.74
CA VAL A 15 -0.87 17.37 -12.14
C VAL A 15 -1.95 18.43 -12.33
N LYS A 16 -1.89 19.14 -13.45
CA LYS A 16 -2.91 20.11 -13.84
C LYS A 16 -3.85 19.52 -14.89
N ARG A 17 -5.14 19.47 -14.58
CA ARG A 17 -6.18 18.99 -15.51
C ARG A 17 -6.37 19.97 -16.66
N LYS A 18 -6.37 19.44 -17.90
CA LYS A 18 -6.62 20.23 -19.11
C LYS A 18 -8.03 20.82 -19.17
N SER A 19 -9.04 20.10 -18.65
CA SER A 19 -10.45 20.48 -18.81
C SER A 19 -10.85 21.73 -18.02
N ASN A 20 -10.36 21.87 -16.79
CA ASN A 20 -10.77 22.93 -15.87
C ASN A 20 -9.59 23.67 -15.23
N GLY A 21 -8.35 23.31 -15.58
CA GLY A 21 -7.15 23.91 -15.03
C GLY A 21 -6.88 23.57 -13.56
N SER A 22 -7.66 22.70 -12.92
CA SER A 22 -7.47 22.35 -11.51
C SER A 22 -6.16 21.59 -11.30
N ILE A 23 -5.49 21.86 -10.18
CA ILE A 23 -4.28 21.14 -9.78
C ILE A 23 -4.68 20.09 -8.75
N GLN A 24 -4.21 18.87 -8.94
CA GLN A 24 -4.44 17.77 -8.02
C GLN A 24 -3.13 17.08 -7.66
N ASN A 25 -3.06 16.62 -6.41
CA ASN A 25 -1.92 15.87 -5.90
C ASN A 25 -2.26 14.38 -5.93
N LEU A 26 -1.57 13.64 -6.77
CA LEU A 26 -1.71 12.20 -6.90
C LEU A 26 -0.60 11.49 -6.17
N LYS A 27 -0.91 10.32 -5.63
CA LYS A 27 -0.03 9.57 -4.74
C LYS A 27 -0.11 8.10 -5.10
N THR A 28 1.04 7.43 -5.15
CA THR A 28 1.09 5.98 -5.38
C THR A 28 2.29 5.36 -4.67
N TYR A 29 2.20 4.06 -4.45
CA TYR A 29 3.28 3.22 -3.95
C TYR A 29 3.62 2.19 -5.01
N GLN A 30 4.89 2.16 -5.44
CA GLN A 30 5.38 1.17 -6.39
C GLN A 30 6.46 0.31 -5.74
N GLU A 31 6.33 -1.01 -5.84
CA GLU A 31 7.41 -1.92 -5.47
C GLU A 31 8.44 -1.93 -6.59
N ILE A 32 9.64 -1.41 -6.32
CA ILE A 32 10.75 -1.32 -7.27
C ILE A 32 11.88 -2.21 -6.77
N GLU A 33 12.46 -3.01 -7.67
CA GLU A 33 13.66 -3.80 -7.36
C GLU A 33 14.91 -2.92 -7.50
N ILE A 34 15.66 -2.79 -6.42
CA ILE A 34 16.87 -1.98 -6.29
C ILE A 34 18.09 -2.91 -6.22
N GLU A 35 19.09 -2.65 -7.05
CA GLU A 35 20.41 -3.25 -6.94
C GLU A 35 21.34 -2.35 -6.13
N TRP A 36 21.86 -2.88 -5.03
CA TRP A 36 22.76 -2.16 -4.14
C TRP A 36 24.22 -2.33 -4.55
N GLN A 37 24.87 -1.20 -4.79
CA GLN A 37 26.31 -1.06 -4.99
C GLN A 37 26.89 -0.31 -3.77
N GLY A 38 27.22 -1.07 -2.72
CA GLY A 38 27.60 -0.50 -1.42
C GLY A 38 26.39 0.19 -0.76
N ASN A 39 26.48 1.51 -0.57
CA ASN A 39 25.43 2.33 0.04
C ASN A 39 24.54 3.03 -0.99
N GLU A 40 24.80 2.85 -2.28
CA GLU A 40 24.01 3.43 -3.36
C GLU A 40 23.14 2.35 -3.99
N GLY A 41 21.85 2.65 -4.14
CA GLY A 41 20.87 1.77 -4.74
C GLY A 41 20.40 2.34 -6.06
N ILE A 42 20.43 1.52 -7.11
CA ILE A 42 19.98 1.87 -8.46
C ILE A 42 18.86 0.89 -8.82
N PRO A 43 17.74 1.33 -9.42
CA PRO A 43 16.70 0.43 -9.89
C PRO A 43 17.28 -0.54 -10.92
N SER A 44 16.93 -1.81 -10.76
CA SER A 44 17.34 -2.91 -11.64
C SER A 44 16.77 -2.77 -13.07
N ARG A 45 15.68 -2.01 -13.22
CA ARG A 45 15.03 -1.73 -14.50
C ARG A 45 15.03 -0.23 -14.74
N GLN A 46 15.53 0.17 -15.90
CA GLN A 46 15.40 1.53 -16.39
C GLN A 46 14.05 1.67 -17.12
N ASN A 47 13.42 2.85 -17.03
CA ASN A 47 12.15 3.17 -17.68
C ASN A 47 10.92 2.41 -17.14
N GLU A 48 10.83 2.28 -15.82
CA GLU A 48 9.62 1.71 -15.19
C GLU A 48 8.46 2.73 -15.28
N VAL A 49 7.26 2.26 -15.64
CA VAL A 49 6.07 3.12 -15.73
C VAL A 49 5.37 3.14 -14.37
N ILE A 50 5.17 4.34 -13.84
CA ILE A 50 4.47 4.60 -12.59
C ILE A 50 3.06 5.09 -12.92
N TYR A 51 2.06 4.38 -12.39
CA TYR A 51 0.64 4.67 -12.59
C TYR A 51 0.07 5.42 -11.38
N PHE A 52 -0.67 6.48 -11.65
CA PHE A 52 -1.40 7.25 -10.65
C PHE A 52 -2.88 7.30 -11.03
N MET A 53 -3.74 6.82 -10.15
CA MET A 53 -5.18 6.88 -10.35
C MET A 53 -5.72 8.24 -9.91
N ASP A 54 -6.62 8.81 -10.70
CA ASP A 54 -7.44 9.95 -10.26
C ASP A 54 -8.56 9.46 -9.33
N PRO A 55 -8.61 9.87 -8.06
CA PRO A 55 -9.72 9.47 -7.19
C PRO A 55 -11.07 10.01 -7.68
N GLN A 56 -11.12 11.10 -8.47
CA GLN A 56 -12.37 11.61 -9.02
C GLN A 56 -12.81 10.89 -10.30
N SER A 57 -11.92 10.15 -10.98
CA SER A 57 -12.31 9.36 -12.15
C SER A 57 -13.07 8.08 -11.79
N ILE A 58 -13.01 7.65 -10.52
CA ILE A 58 -13.76 6.48 -10.04
C ILE A 58 -15.26 6.80 -9.93
N ALA A 59 -15.62 8.08 -9.78
CA ALA A 59 -17.01 8.52 -9.62
C ALA A 59 -17.72 8.79 -10.95
N GLU A 60 -16.99 9.04 -12.03
CA GLU A 60 -17.56 9.20 -13.37
C GLU A 60 -17.46 7.85 -14.09
N GLU A 61 -18.59 7.22 -14.42
CA GLU A 61 -18.68 5.90 -15.10
C GLU A 61 -18.04 5.86 -16.52
N GLN A 62 -17.27 6.88 -16.90
CA GLN A 62 -16.61 7.03 -18.19
C GLN A 62 -15.11 7.32 -18.03
N GLY A 63 -14.34 6.24 -17.94
CA GLY A 63 -12.92 6.24 -18.29
C GLY A 63 -11.97 6.54 -17.13
N TYR A 64 -11.26 5.49 -16.72
CA TYR A 64 -10.12 5.56 -15.81
C TYR A 64 -9.08 6.57 -16.31
N PHE A 65 -8.94 7.72 -15.63
CA PHE A 65 -7.82 8.63 -15.88
C PHE A 65 -6.62 8.11 -15.10
N ASP A 66 -5.89 7.15 -15.68
CA ASP A 66 -4.61 6.70 -15.18
C ASP A 66 -3.51 7.63 -15.72
N TYR A 67 -2.92 8.43 -14.82
CA TYR A 67 -1.77 9.25 -15.17
C TYR A 67 -0.52 8.37 -15.14
N ARG A 68 0.20 8.35 -16.26
CA ARG A 68 1.40 7.52 -16.44
C ARG A 68 2.65 8.38 -16.48
N PHE A 69 3.65 8.00 -15.69
CA PHE A 69 4.96 8.64 -15.67
C PHE A 69 6.06 7.62 -15.88
N ALA A 70 7.01 7.92 -16.76
CA ALA A 70 8.23 7.13 -16.91
C ALA A 70 9.23 7.50 -15.81
N LEU A 71 9.68 6.52 -15.03
CA LEU A 71 10.80 6.64 -14.11
C LEU A 71 12.10 6.41 -14.88
N LYS A 72 12.78 7.50 -15.24
CA LYS A 72 14.05 7.43 -15.99
C LYS A 72 15.20 6.94 -15.14
N PHE A 73 15.30 7.46 -13.92
CA PHE A 73 16.28 7.02 -12.95
C PHE A 73 15.77 7.26 -11.53
N LEU A 74 16.33 6.50 -10.60
CA LEU A 74 16.11 6.64 -9.17
C LEU A 74 17.43 6.29 -8.50
N LYS A 75 17.88 7.11 -7.55
CA LYS A 75 19.06 6.80 -6.74
C LYS A 75 18.67 6.86 -5.27
N LEU A 76 18.93 5.76 -4.57
CA LEU A 76 18.70 5.63 -3.15
C LEU A 76 20.03 5.60 -2.40
N LYS A 77 20.07 6.25 -1.24
CA LYS A 77 21.15 6.07 -0.26
C LYS A 77 20.65 5.18 0.85
N LYS A 78 21.37 4.09 1.09
CA LYS A 78 21.05 3.13 2.14
C LYS A 78 21.18 3.80 3.50
N GLY A 79 20.16 3.66 4.35
CA GLY A 79 20.15 4.21 5.70
C GLY A 79 19.84 3.14 6.74
N TRP A 80 20.38 3.28 7.94
CA TRP A 80 20.21 2.28 9.00
C TRP A 80 18.76 2.17 9.50
N PHE A 81 17.98 3.25 9.41
CA PHE A 81 16.57 3.30 9.82
C PHE A 81 15.59 3.46 8.64
N LYS A 82 15.95 4.27 7.65
CA LYS A 82 15.21 4.43 6.38
C LYS A 82 16.18 4.77 5.26
N ASP A 83 16.00 4.16 4.11
CA ASP A 83 16.67 4.59 2.88
C ASP A 83 16.20 6.01 2.54
N LYS A 84 17.05 6.79 1.87
CA LYS A 84 16.73 8.14 1.42
C LYS A 84 16.82 8.21 -0.09
N VAL A 85 15.80 8.78 -0.72
CA VAL A 85 15.87 9.16 -2.14
C VAL A 85 16.80 10.35 -2.26
N VAL A 86 17.90 10.18 -2.99
CA VAL A 86 18.88 11.23 -3.24
C VAL A 86 18.73 11.86 -4.60
N ASP A 87 18.20 11.11 -5.58
CA ASP A 87 17.95 11.63 -6.92
C ASP A 87 16.85 10.81 -7.61
N TYR A 88 16.04 11.44 -8.46
CA TYR A 88 15.05 10.77 -9.31
C TYR A 88 14.54 11.68 -10.43
N GLN A 89 14.00 11.06 -11.49
CA GLN A 89 13.30 11.79 -12.55
C GLN A 89 12.06 11.05 -12.99
N LEU A 90 10.93 11.75 -12.94
CA LEU A 90 9.66 11.33 -13.51
C LEU A 90 9.36 12.18 -14.74
N GLU A 91 8.91 11.54 -15.82
CA GLU A 91 8.47 12.23 -17.01
C GLU A 91 7.05 11.80 -17.38
N PRO A 92 6.15 12.75 -17.67
CA PRO A 92 4.80 12.41 -18.10
C PRO A 92 4.86 11.66 -19.45
N ILE A 93 4.16 10.54 -19.55
CA ILE A 93 3.95 9.85 -20.82
C ILE A 93 2.74 10.50 -21.50
N GLN A 94 2.92 10.94 -22.73
CA GLN A 94 1.86 11.55 -23.54
C GLN A 94 1.41 10.54 -24.60
N ASP A 95 0.57 9.60 -24.22
CA ASP A 95 -0.09 8.66 -25.14
C ASP A 95 -1.62 8.86 -25.14
N GLU A 96 -2.30 8.17 -26.05
CA GLU A 96 -3.77 8.21 -26.20
C GLU A 96 -4.52 7.66 -24.97
N GLU A 97 -3.84 6.97 -24.07
CA GLU A 97 -4.40 6.53 -22.78
C GLU A 97 -4.23 7.61 -21.69
N SER A 98 -3.12 8.36 -21.73
CA SER A 98 -2.75 9.39 -20.75
C SER A 98 -3.35 10.77 -21.04
N ILE A 99 -4.37 10.85 -21.90
CA ILE A 99 -4.94 12.11 -22.41
C ILE A 99 -5.46 12.95 -21.25
N LYS A 100 -4.70 14.02 -20.91
CA LYS A 100 -5.10 15.32 -20.30
C LYS A 100 -4.00 16.00 -19.48
N ILE A 101 -2.75 15.50 -19.48
CA ILE A 101 -1.65 16.22 -18.81
C ILE A 101 -1.29 17.45 -19.61
N THR A 102 -1.58 18.64 -19.08
CA THR A 102 -1.09 19.89 -19.68
C THR A 102 0.32 20.19 -19.22
N THR A 103 0.64 19.90 -17.95
CA THR A 103 1.98 20.09 -17.36
C THR A 103 1.99 19.38 -15.99
N ALA A 104 3.11 18.76 -15.60
CA ALA A 104 3.36 18.30 -14.23
C ALA A 104 4.23 19.33 -13.50
N TRP A 105 3.79 19.80 -12.33
CA TRP A 105 4.33 21.02 -11.69
C TRP A 105 5.19 20.73 -10.45
N GLY A 106 5.18 19.50 -9.96
CA GLY A 106 5.90 19.13 -8.75
C GLY A 106 5.95 17.63 -8.58
N TYR A 107 7.10 17.15 -8.13
CA TYR A 107 7.34 15.76 -7.82
C TYR A 107 7.91 15.66 -6.41
N LYS A 108 7.49 14.65 -5.66
CA LYS A 108 8.12 14.26 -4.42
C LYS A 108 8.23 12.75 -4.38
N VAL A 109 9.41 12.24 -4.08
CA VAL A 109 9.64 10.81 -3.92
C VAL A 109 10.26 10.56 -2.56
N SER A 110 9.72 9.58 -1.86
CA SER A 110 10.29 9.13 -0.59
C SER A 110 10.29 7.61 -0.53
N SER A 111 11.41 7.05 -0.12
CA SER A 111 11.46 5.67 0.33
C SER A 111 10.85 5.63 1.72
N SER A 112 9.60 5.16 1.80
CA SER A 112 9.01 4.83 3.08
C SER A 112 8.92 3.33 3.19
N HIS A 113 9.44 2.81 4.31
CA HIS A 113 9.06 1.50 4.80
C HIS A 113 7.61 1.61 5.27
N GLN A 114 6.65 1.60 4.34
CA GLN A 114 5.28 1.31 4.72
C GLN A 114 5.18 -0.21 4.80
N ILE A 115 5.10 -0.71 6.03
CA ILE A 115 4.57 -2.04 6.28
C ILE A 115 3.19 -2.03 5.64
N ARG A 116 3.03 -2.67 4.47
CA ARG A 116 1.72 -2.83 3.85
C ARG A 116 0.92 -3.73 4.78
N TRP A 117 0.13 -3.15 5.68
CA TRP A 117 -0.76 -3.85 6.62
C TRP A 117 -1.92 -4.59 5.92
N ARG A 118 -1.81 -4.86 4.61
CA ARG A 118 -2.87 -5.42 3.77
C ARG A 118 -3.41 -6.74 4.34
N ASN A 119 -2.57 -7.49 5.04
CA ASN A 119 -2.98 -8.74 5.68
C ASN A 119 -3.03 -8.67 7.21
N VAL A 120 -2.40 -7.68 7.84
CA VAL A 120 -2.30 -7.66 9.31
C VAL A 120 -3.63 -7.27 9.96
N ALA A 121 -4.40 -6.37 9.34
CA ALA A 121 -5.74 -6.05 9.81
C ALA A 121 -6.68 -7.26 9.71
N LEU A 122 -6.60 -8.02 8.61
CA LEU A 122 -7.41 -9.22 8.39
C LEU A 122 -7.02 -10.34 9.37
N THR A 123 -5.73 -10.59 9.58
CA THR A 123 -5.26 -11.60 10.54
C THR A 123 -5.61 -11.22 11.98
N THR A 124 -5.55 -9.93 12.32
CA THR A 124 -5.94 -9.45 13.66
C THR A 124 -7.44 -9.62 13.88
N PHE A 125 -8.26 -9.34 12.86
CA PHE A 125 -9.70 -9.54 12.92
C PHE A 125 -10.07 -11.03 13.08
N ILE A 126 -9.44 -11.92 12.29
CA ILE A 126 -9.62 -13.37 12.41
C ILE A 126 -9.23 -13.87 13.80
N PHE A 127 -8.13 -13.36 14.36
CA PHE A 127 -7.67 -13.73 15.70
C PHE A 127 -8.65 -13.29 16.79
N ILE A 128 -9.18 -12.06 16.71
CA ILE A 128 -10.22 -11.57 17.65
C ILE A 128 -11.48 -12.43 17.55
N LEU A 129 -11.90 -12.79 16.33
CA LEU A 129 -13.08 -13.64 16.12
C LEU A 129 -12.89 -15.04 16.75
N LEU A 130 -11.72 -15.66 16.58
CA LEU A 130 -11.39 -16.94 17.20
C LEU A 130 -11.42 -16.87 18.74
N LEU A 131 -10.91 -15.78 19.32
CA LEU A 131 -10.97 -15.54 20.76
C LEU A 131 -12.42 -15.45 21.27
N LEU A 132 -13.29 -14.74 20.55
CA LEU A 132 -14.71 -14.62 20.91
C LEU A 132 -15.42 -15.98 20.85
N VAL A 133 -15.18 -16.78 19.81
CA VAL A 133 -15.75 -18.13 19.68
C VAL A 133 -15.28 -19.04 20.82
N ALA A 134 -13.99 -19.03 21.13
CA ALA A 134 -13.43 -19.79 22.24
C ALA A 134 -14.06 -19.36 23.58
N PHE A 135 -14.17 -18.06 23.83
CA PHE A 135 -14.80 -17.55 25.05
C PHE A 135 -16.27 -17.96 25.18
N PHE A 136 -17.02 -17.90 24.08
CA PHE A 136 -18.43 -18.30 24.04
C PHE A 136 -18.60 -19.81 24.29
N SER A 137 -17.75 -20.65 23.70
CA SER A 137 -17.76 -22.10 23.95
C SER A 137 -17.48 -22.45 25.42
N LEU A 138 -16.50 -21.79 26.05
CA LEU A 138 -16.18 -21.97 27.46
C LEU A 138 -17.34 -21.53 28.37
N PHE A 139 -18.02 -20.43 28.03
CA PHE A 139 -19.19 -19.97 28.75
C PHE A 139 -20.35 -20.96 28.68
N LEU A 140 -20.63 -21.52 27.50
CA LEU A 140 -21.65 -22.56 27.32
C LEU A 140 -21.32 -23.85 28.07
N MET A 141 -20.05 -24.28 28.08
CA MET A 141 -19.61 -25.43 28.87
C MET A 141 -19.78 -25.20 30.38
N LYS A 142 -19.46 -23.99 30.88
CA LYS A 142 -19.70 -23.63 32.29
C LYS A 142 -21.18 -23.63 32.64
N LYS A 143 -22.07 -23.14 31.75
CA LYS A 143 -23.53 -23.20 31.94
C LYS A 143 -24.05 -24.64 31.98
N LYS A 144 -23.59 -25.52 31.08
CA LYS A 144 -23.97 -26.95 31.10
C LYS A 144 -23.53 -27.64 32.39
N LYS A 145 -22.31 -27.39 32.88
CA LYS A 145 -21.78 -27.99 34.11
C LYS A 145 -22.54 -27.55 35.37
N LYS A 146 -23.10 -26.33 35.37
CA LYS A 146 -23.94 -25.83 36.48
C LYS A 146 -25.31 -26.51 36.50
N ASN A 147 -25.90 -26.81 35.34
CA ASN A 147 -27.21 -27.47 35.26
C ASN A 147 -27.15 -29.00 35.49
N SER A 148 -26.03 -29.66 35.20
CA SER A 148 -25.87 -31.10 35.49
C SER A 148 -25.74 -31.41 36.99
N ASN A 149 -25.18 -30.49 37.78
CA ASN A 149 -25.03 -30.67 39.24
C ASN A 149 -26.33 -30.49 40.02
N ILE A 150 -27.36 -29.85 39.44
CA ILE A 150 -28.65 -29.64 40.12
C ILE A 150 -29.51 -30.92 40.05
N ASN A 151 -29.37 -31.74 39.00
CA ASN A 151 -30.16 -32.96 38.81
C ASN A 151 -29.66 -34.18 39.59
N ILE A 152 -28.46 -34.15 40.17
CA ILE A 152 -27.94 -35.29 40.95
C ILE A 152 -28.46 -35.26 42.39
N ASN A 153 -28.79 -34.07 42.91
CA ASN A 153 -29.28 -33.91 44.29
C ASN A 153 -30.82 -34.05 44.42
N SER A 154 -31.58 -34.10 43.33
CA SER A 154 -33.04 -34.29 43.37
C SER A 154 -33.48 -35.76 43.30
N PHE A 155 -32.56 -36.70 43.12
CA PHE A 155 -32.82 -38.15 43.12
C PHE A 155 -32.39 -38.85 44.43
N ARG A 156 -31.96 -38.09 45.42
CA ARG A 156 -31.65 -38.56 46.78
C ARG A 156 -32.53 -37.81 47.78
N ASN A 157 -33.80 -38.17 47.84
CA ASN A 157 -34.68 -38.03 49.00
C ASN A 157 -35.78 -39.09 48.89
#